data_AF-A0A3M1AJ12-F1
#
_entry.id   AF-A0A3M1AJ12-F1
#
_cell.length_a   1.000
_cell.length_b   1.000
_cell.length_c   1.000
_cell.angle_alpha   90.00
_cell.angle_beta   90.00
_cell.angle_gamma   90.00
#
_symmetry.space_group_name_H-M   'P 1'
#
loop_
_entity.id
_entity.type
_entity.pdbx_description
1 polymer ?
#
loop_
_entity_poly.entity_id
_entity_poly.type
_entity_poly.pdbx_seq_one_letter_code
_entity_poly.pdbx_strand_id
1 'polypeptide(L)'
;MFTSWEEKISYARQILVELDIDHGHDESNKGKPGSDDELRLILQLPATKEIMVKLARAFKRGYGSIEQIYRWAAEDKKTIQKKRSNDSFVQQIIRIATEIGWRATYLS
;
A
#
# COMPACT_ATOMS: atom_id res chain seq x y z
N MET A 1 0.53 -31.83 1.00
CA MET A 1 0.07 -32.07 -0.38
C MET A 1 -1.16 -31.19 -0.57
N PHE A 2 -1.22 -30.34 -1.60
CA PHE A 2 -2.39 -29.48 -1.82
C PHE A 2 -3.62 -30.35 -2.08
N THR A 3 -4.71 -30.03 -1.40
CA THR A 3 -5.96 -30.76 -1.40
C THR A 3 -6.99 -30.17 -2.37
N SER A 4 -6.78 -28.94 -2.86
CA SER A 4 -7.66 -28.29 -3.84
C SER A 4 -6.91 -27.44 -4.89
N TRP A 5 -7.62 -27.06 -5.96
CA TRP A 5 -7.13 -26.09 -6.94
C TRP A 5 -6.98 -24.68 -6.37
N GLU A 6 -7.84 -24.31 -5.42
CA GLU A 6 -7.81 -23.01 -4.76
C GLU A 6 -6.53 -22.85 -3.94
N GLU A 7 -6.13 -23.90 -3.21
CA GLU A 7 -4.87 -23.91 -2.47
C GLU A 7 -3.66 -23.77 -3.40
N LYS A 8 -3.68 -24.44 -4.56
CA LYS A 8 -2.61 -24.33 -5.57
C LYS A 8 -2.52 -22.91 -6.14
N ILE A 9 -3.66 -22.28 -6.45
CA ILE A 9 -3.71 -20.91 -6.97
C ILE A 9 -3.23 -19.92 -5.90
N SER A 10 -3.67 -20.09 -4.65
CA SER A 10 -3.24 -19.26 -3.52
C SER A 10 -1.72 -19.33 -3.34
N TYR A 11 -1.17 -20.55 -3.35
CA TYR A 11 0.27 -20.76 -3.25
C TYR A 11 1.05 -20.14 -4.42
N ALA A 12 0.57 -20.30 -5.66
CA ALA A 12 1.18 -19.66 -6.82
C ALA A 12 1.18 -18.12 -6.71
N ARG A 13 0.08 -17.51 -6.22
CA ARG A 13 0.02 -16.07 -5.96
C ARG A 13 1.01 -15.63 -4.89
N GLN A 14 1.18 -16.42 -3.83
CA GLN A 14 2.16 -16.13 -2.79
C GLN A 14 3.59 -16.14 -3.35
N ILE A 15 3.95 -17.15 -4.14
CA ILE A 15 5.26 -17.20 -4.82
C ILE A 15 5.45 -15.98 -5.73
N LEU A 16 4.44 -15.61 -6.52
CA LEU A 16 4.51 -14.43 -7.40
C LEU A 16 4.66 -13.11 -6.64
N VAL A 17 4.18 -13.04 -5.40
CA VAL A 17 4.38 -11.90 -4.50
C VAL A 17 5.80 -11.89 -3.93
N GLU A 18 6.33 -13.04 -3.56
CA GLU A 18 7.69 -13.19 -3.03
C GLU A 18 8.75 -12.90 -4.11
N LEU A 19 8.61 -13.48 -5.30
CA LEU A 19 9.51 -13.23 -6.43
C LEU A 19 9.58 -11.75 -6.80
N ASP A 20 8.48 -11.01 -6.66
CA ASP A 20 8.43 -9.59 -6.96
C ASP A 20 9.19 -8.74 -5.94
N ILE A 21 9.11 -9.15 -4.68
CA ILE A 21 9.88 -8.53 -3.60
C ILE A 21 11.37 -8.82 -3.79
N ASP A 22 11.71 -10.05 -4.19
CA ASP A 22 13.10 -10.53 -4.27
C ASP A 22 13.83 -10.09 -5.55
N HIS A 23 13.18 -10.15 -6.71
CA HIS A 23 13.79 -9.81 -7.99
C HIS A 23 13.56 -8.35 -8.41
N GLY A 24 12.68 -7.65 -7.69
CA GLY A 24 12.34 -6.26 -7.95
C GLY A 24 11.54 -6.06 -9.23
N HIS A 25 11.00 -4.86 -9.37
CA HIS A 25 10.29 -4.39 -10.55
C HIS A 25 10.74 -2.97 -10.89
N ASP A 26 10.22 -2.40 -11.97
CA ASP A 26 10.48 -1.00 -12.31
C ASP A 26 9.99 -0.09 -11.17
N GLU A 27 10.92 0.52 -10.45
CA GLU A 27 10.65 1.46 -9.36
C GLU A 27 10.96 2.92 -9.77
N SER A 28 10.78 3.30 -11.05
CA SER A 28 11.11 4.64 -11.54
C SER A 28 10.41 5.80 -10.81
N ASN A 29 9.36 5.53 -10.04
CA ASN A 29 8.64 6.51 -9.23
C ASN A 29 8.97 6.46 -7.74
N LYS A 30 9.94 5.64 -7.32
CA LYS A 30 10.44 5.62 -5.94
C LYS A 30 10.91 7.01 -5.51
N GLY A 31 10.51 7.41 -4.30
CA GLY A 31 10.89 8.69 -3.71
C GLY A 31 10.22 9.93 -4.32
N LYS A 32 9.46 9.78 -5.41
CA LYS A 32 8.65 10.88 -5.97
C LYS A 32 7.37 11.05 -5.16
N PRO A 33 6.83 12.26 -5.02
CA PRO A 33 5.50 12.45 -4.44
C PRO A 33 4.44 11.62 -5.18
N GLY A 34 3.47 11.07 -4.45
CA GLY A 34 2.27 10.48 -5.04
C GLY A 34 1.33 11.57 -5.55
N SER A 35 0.69 11.36 -6.69
CA SER A 35 -0.43 12.22 -7.08
C SER A 35 -1.64 11.96 -6.17
N ASP A 36 -2.54 12.94 -6.05
CA ASP A 36 -3.78 12.75 -5.31
C ASP A 36 -4.60 11.57 -5.85
N ASP A 37 -4.66 11.41 -7.17
CA ASP A 37 -5.42 10.33 -7.81
C ASP A 37 -4.78 8.95 -7.57
N GLU A 38 -3.46 8.89 -7.54
CA GLU A 38 -2.73 7.69 -7.13
C GLU A 38 -3.07 7.32 -5.68
N LEU A 39 -3.03 8.28 -4.76
CA LEU A 39 -3.37 8.04 -3.35
C LEU A 39 -4.83 7.60 -3.17
N ARG A 40 -5.76 8.18 -3.93
CA ARG A 40 -7.18 7.78 -3.93
C ARG A 40 -7.33 6.33 -4.37
N LEU A 41 -6.69 5.93 -5.48
CA LEU A 41 -6.79 4.57 -5.99
C LEU A 41 -6.17 3.56 -5.01
N ILE A 42 -5.02 3.90 -4.40
CA ILE A 42 -4.40 3.06 -3.37
C ILE A 42 -5.37 2.87 -2.21
N LEU A 43 -5.88 3.95 -1.62
CA LEU A 43 -6.70 3.86 -0.41
C LEU A 43 -8.11 3.27 -0.66
N GLN A 44 -8.61 3.27 -1.90
CA GLN A 44 -9.87 2.60 -2.24
C GLN A 44 -9.76 1.07 -2.30
N LEU A 45 -8.55 0.53 -2.42
CA LEU A 45 -8.33 -0.92 -2.46
C LEU A 45 -7.97 -1.46 -1.07
N PRO A 46 -8.31 -2.74 -0.79
CA PRO A 46 -8.01 -3.34 0.51
C PRO A 46 -6.50 -3.50 0.70
N ALA A 47 -6.03 -3.24 1.92
CA ALA A 47 -4.62 -3.26 2.29
C ALA A 47 -4.08 -4.71 2.46
N THR A 48 -4.23 -5.57 1.46
CA THR A 48 -3.65 -6.93 1.47
C THR A 48 -2.28 -6.94 0.80
N LYS A 49 -1.42 -7.90 1.17
CA LYS A 49 -0.08 -8.05 0.57
C LYS A 49 -0.15 -8.17 -0.96
N GLU A 50 -1.11 -8.96 -1.47
CA GLU A 50 -1.33 -9.14 -2.90
C GLU A 50 -1.68 -7.81 -3.61
N ILE A 51 -2.58 -7.02 -3.03
CA ILE A 51 -2.98 -5.73 -3.60
C ILE A 51 -1.84 -4.72 -3.52
N MET A 52 -1.12 -4.65 -2.40
CA MET A 52 0.02 -3.74 -2.25
C MET A 52 1.11 -4.01 -3.28
N VAL A 53 1.41 -5.29 -3.56
CA VAL A 53 2.36 -5.66 -4.61
C VAL A 53 1.86 -5.28 -6.01
N LYS A 54 0.57 -5.48 -6.30
CA LYS A 54 -0.02 -5.05 -7.59
C LYS A 54 0.07 -3.54 -7.77
N LEU A 55 -0.24 -2.78 -6.72
CA LEU A 55 -0.14 -1.31 -6.73
C LEU A 55 1.31 -0.85 -6.87
N ALA A 56 2.25 -1.50 -6.17
CA ALA A 56 3.68 -1.22 -6.25
C ALA A 56 4.18 -1.35 -7.71
N ARG A 57 3.79 -2.42 -8.40
CA ARG A 57 4.06 -2.60 -9.84
C ARG A 57 3.38 -1.54 -10.70
N ALA A 58 2.06 -1.34 -10.52
CA ALA A 58 1.28 -0.43 -11.34
C ALA A 58 1.78 1.01 -11.30
N PHE A 59 2.19 1.48 -10.11
CA PHE A 59 2.68 2.83 -9.90
C PHE A 59 4.21 2.96 -9.96
N LYS A 60 4.91 1.86 -10.21
CA LYS A 60 6.39 1.82 -10.28
C LYS A 60 7.04 2.32 -9.00
N ARG A 61 6.56 1.83 -7.86
CA ARG A 61 7.02 2.16 -6.50
C ARG A 61 7.38 0.89 -5.75
N GLY A 62 8.26 1.00 -4.77
CA GLY A 62 8.54 -0.15 -3.90
C GLY A 62 7.35 -0.52 -3.02
N TYR A 63 7.23 -1.81 -2.70
CA TYR A 63 6.20 -2.36 -1.82
C TYR A 63 6.05 -1.57 -0.51
N GLY A 64 7.18 -1.29 0.16
CA GLY A 64 7.18 -0.53 1.41
C GLY A 64 6.66 0.91 1.28
N SER A 65 6.72 1.51 0.09
CA SER A 65 6.13 2.83 -0.16
C SER A 65 4.59 2.76 -0.17
N ILE A 66 4.02 1.71 -0.76
CA ILE A 66 2.57 1.49 -0.76
C ILE A 66 2.09 1.14 0.65
N GLU A 67 2.83 0.27 1.34
CA GLU A 67 2.53 -0.10 2.72
C GLU A 67 2.52 1.13 3.67
N GLN A 68 3.48 2.04 3.51
CA GLN A 68 3.52 3.28 4.30
C GLN A 68 2.29 4.18 4.08
N ILE A 69 1.72 4.22 2.88
CA ILE A 69 0.51 5.01 2.61
C ILE A 69 -0.65 4.48 3.46
N TYR A 70 -0.87 3.16 3.47
CA TYR A 70 -1.90 2.55 4.32
C TYR A 70 -1.62 2.76 5.81
N ARG A 71 -0.37 2.60 6.26
CA ARG A 71 -0.01 2.81 7.68
C ARG A 71 -0.27 4.25 8.12
N TRP A 72 0.11 5.26 7.32
CA TRP A 72 -0.13 6.66 7.67
C TRP A 72 -1.61 7.04 7.60
N ALA A 73 -2.37 6.45 6.67
CA ALA A 73 -3.83 6.64 6.61
C ALA A 73 -4.55 6.03 7.84
N ALA A 74 -4.00 4.95 8.41
CA ALA A 74 -4.54 4.29 9.60
C ALA A 74 -4.05 4.87 10.94
N GLU A 75 -2.98 5.66 10.93
CA GLU A 75 -2.33 6.16 12.14
C GLU A 75 -3.20 7.20 12.88
N ASP A 76 -3.06 7.27 14.20
CA ASP A 76 -3.83 8.22 14.99
C ASP A 76 -3.27 9.65 14.90
N LYS A 77 -4.17 10.64 14.99
CA LYS A 77 -3.81 12.07 14.86
C LYS A 77 -2.75 12.52 15.87
N LYS A 78 -2.73 11.99 17.09
CA LYS A 78 -1.74 12.37 18.11
C LYS A 78 -0.36 11.85 17.73
N THR A 79 -0.28 10.61 17.25
CA THR A 79 0.98 10.01 16.79
C THR A 79 1.53 10.74 15.57
N ILE A 80 0.67 11.09 14.61
CA ILE A 80 1.06 11.89 13.44
C ILE A 80 1.61 13.25 13.89
N GLN A 81 0.90 13.96 14.76
CA GLN A 81 1.33 15.27 15.24
C GLN A 81 2.66 15.22 16.00
N LYS A 82 2.94 14.11 16.69
CA LYS A 82 4.21 13.90 17.41
C LYS A 82 5.37 13.55 16.48
N LYS A 83 5.14 12.71 15.46
CA LYS A 83 6.21 12.12 14.63
C LYS A 83 6.43 12.82 13.30
N ARG A 84 5.39 13.41 12.71
CA ARG A 84 5.33 13.84 11.29
C ARG A 84 4.43 15.06 11.06
N SER A 85 4.30 15.96 12.03
CA SER A 85 3.42 17.14 11.95
C SER A 85 3.60 17.97 10.68
N ASN A 86 4.83 18.13 10.19
CA ASN A 86 5.16 18.98 9.04
C ASN A 86 5.53 18.18 7.78
N ASP A 87 5.31 16.87 7.77
CA ASP A 87 5.64 16.02 6.62
C ASP A 87 4.56 16.17 5.54
N SER A 88 4.89 16.85 4.44
CA SER A 88 3.93 17.21 3.39
C SER A 88 3.28 16.00 2.75
N PHE A 89 4.00 14.88 2.62
CA PHE A 89 3.46 13.64 2.07
C PHE A 89 2.49 12.97 3.03
N VAL A 90 2.82 12.92 4.32
CA VAL A 90 1.90 12.40 5.36
C VAL A 90 0.63 13.26 5.43
N GLN A 91 0.76 14.59 5.36
CA GLN A 91 -0.39 15.49 5.32
C GLN A 91 -1.26 15.28 4.07
N GLN A 92 -0.64 15.03 2.91
CA GLN A 92 -1.36 14.68 1.68
C GLN A 92 -2.15 13.38 1.85
N ILE A 93 -1.54 12.32 2.40
CA ILE A 93 -2.21 11.04 2.65
C ILE A 93 -3.43 11.23 3.57
N ILE A 94 -3.28 11.95 4.68
CA ILE A 94 -4.36 12.19 5.64
C ILE A 94 -5.50 12.99 5.00
N ARG A 95 -5.17 14.03 4.23
CA ARG A 95 -6.15 14.81 3.50
C ARG A 95 -6.95 13.92 2.56
N ILE A 96 -6.30 13.11 1.73
CA ILE A 96 -6.96 12.21 0.79
C ILE A 96 -7.79 11.14 1.50
N ALA A 97 -7.25 10.51 2.55
CA ALA A 97 -7.99 9.53 3.36
C ALA A 97 -9.26 10.14 3.96
N THR A 98 -9.19 11.40 4.42
CA THR A 98 -10.36 12.13 4.95
C THR A 98 -11.37 12.47 3.84
N GLU A 99 -10.90 12.95 2.68
CA GLU A 99 -11.75 13.29 1.53
C GLU A 99 -12.60 12.10 1.06
N ILE A 100 -12.02 10.90 1.03
CA ILE A 100 -12.72 9.69 0.56
C ILE A 100 -13.46 8.95 1.69
N GLY A 101 -13.46 9.49 2.92
CA GLY A 101 -14.10 8.84 4.08
C GLY A 101 -13.45 7.51 4.46
N TRP A 102 -12.15 7.34 4.18
CA TRP A 102 -11.42 6.10 4.46
C TRP A 102 -11.44 5.79 5.96
N ARG A 103 -11.65 4.52 6.29
CA ARG A 103 -11.53 3.99 7.65
C ARG A 103 -10.67 2.75 7.59
N ALA A 104 -9.79 2.58 8.57
CA ALA A 104 -8.99 1.38 8.69
C ALA A 104 -9.92 0.17 8.88
N THR A 105 -10.16 -0.57 7.80
CA THR A 105 -10.59 -1.96 7.90
C THR A 105 -9.37 -2.74 8.35
N TYR A 106 -9.44 -3.37 9.52
CA TYR A 106 -8.34 -4.13 10.10
C TYR A 106 -7.62 -4.98 9.04
N LEU A 107 -6.29 -4.91 9.03
CA LEU A 107 -5.41 -5.84 8.32
C LEU A 107 -5.66 -7.22 8.94
N SER A 108 -6.61 -7.99 8.40
CA SER A 108 -6.88 -9.37 8.78
C SER A 108 -5.80 -10.29 8.26
#